data_AF-A0A1J7I644-F1
#
_entry.id   AF-A0A1J7I644-F1
#
_cell.length_a   1.000
_cell.length_b   1.000
_cell.length_c   1.000
_cell.angle_alpha   90.00
_cell.angle_beta   90.00
_cell.angle_gamma   90.00
#
_symmetry.space_group_name_H-M   'P 1'
#
loop_
_entity.id
_entity.type
_entity.pdbx_description
1 polymer ?
#
loop_
_entity_poly.entity_id
_entity_poly.type
_entity_poly.pdbx_seq_one_letter_code
_entity_poly.pdbx_strand_id
1 'polypeptide(L)'
;MRLSSSLFSALQAASSVTGTVHHSYDYGGQRKIGSFKWERPFPYDDSPPLNMDTKCEVEKSFKAEQWKLRDLQAPSPWAPAIETFLGWHPYVGSWEGADPDADEREFLIMEWTDVPTPVRDWIEEQHANKDNLNSRWWLFGIFEKPSEGEKVVSWPSVAVGDRPPAKDEDRVVLFAPAAMYEILPLWVGQGSECEEEMLDLTKYSSYAKDHSVIAWPIKHQIPDTKHGKKDITFNIKAYYVVETDHGRAWREMWEKLHTSVRRQERKQKREERRRAKLDVDTESHVRDEL
;
A
#
# COMPACT_ATOMS: atom_id res chain seq x y z
N MET A 1 -12.75 -36.54 -55.77
CA MET A 1 -11.68 -36.25 -54.80
C MET A 1 -12.20 -35.22 -53.81
N ARG A 2 -12.35 -35.63 -52.55
CA ARG A 2 -12.74 -34.76 -51.43
C ARG A 2 -11.48 -34.04 -50.93
N LEU A 3 -11.51 -32.73 -50.80
CA LEU A 3 -10.55 -32.00 -49.97
C LEU A 3 -11.31 -31.07 -49.03
N SER A 4 -11.30 -31.50 -47.78
CA SER A 4 -11.58 -30.75 -46.56
C SER A 4 -10.64 -29.55 -46.44
N SER A 5 -11.11 -28.44 -45.87
CA SER A 5 -10.24 -27.52 -45.13
C SER A 5 -11.06 -26.87 -44.02
N SER A 6 -10.54 -27.06 -42.83
CA SER A 6 -11.12 -26.89 -41.50
C SER A 6 -11.23 -25.43 -41.07
N LEU A 7 -12.35 -25.11 -40.42
CA LEU A 7 -12.57 -23.91 -39.63
C LEU A 7 -11.57 -23.86 -38.46
N PHE A 8 -10.74 -22.83 -38.44
CA PHE A 8 -9.96 -22.45 -37.27
C PHE A 8 -10.88 -21.71 -36.29
N SER A 9 -11.36 -22.41 -35.26
CA SER A 9 -11.89 -21.76 -34.04
C SER A 9 -10.74 -21.58 -33.07
N ALA A 10 -10.19 -20.37 -33.00
CA ALA A 10 -9.31 -19.96 -31.93
C ALA A 10 -10.16 -19.61 -30.69
N LEU A 11 -10.28 -20.56 -29.75
CA LEU A 11 -10.70 -20.26 -28.39
C LEU A 11 -9.56 -19.45 -27.74
N GLN A 12 -9.76 -18.15 -27.57
CA GLN A 12 -8.93 -17.37 -26.64
C GLN A 12 -9.40 -17.68 -25.22
N ALA A 13 -8.57 -18.41 -24.48
CA ALA A 13 -8.71 -18.55 -23.05
C ALA A 13 -8.41 -17.18 -22.41
N ALA A 14 -9.45 -16.51 -21.89
CA ALA A 14 -9.30 -15.39 -21.01
C ALA A 14 -8.57 -15.87 -19.74
N SER A 15 -7.30 -15.49 -19.63
CA SER A 15 -6.51 -15.72 -18.43
C SER A 15 -6.92 -14.65 -17.44
N SER A 16 -7.79 -14.99 -16.49
CA SER A 16 -8.03 -14.15 -15.33
C SER A 16 -6.72 -14.05 -14.54
N VAL A 17 -6.14 -12.86 -14.49
CA VAL A 17 -5.05 -12.55 -13.57
C VAL A 17 -5.64 -12.51 -12.18
N THR A 18 -5.67 -13.64 -11.50
CA THR A 18 -5.82 -13.66 -10.05
C THR A 18 -4.52 -13.12 -9.47
N GLY A 19 -4.54 -11.88 -9.00
CA GLY A 19 -3.42 -11.32 -8.26
C GLY A 19 -3.16 -12.16 -7.02
N THR A 20 -2.15 -13.03 -7.07
CA THR A 20 -1.72 -13.81 -5.92
C THR A 20 -1.02 -12.86 -4.94
N VAL A 21 -1.70 -12.55 -3.84
CA VAL A 21 -1.07 -11.87 -2.71
C VAL A 21 -0.04 -12.82 -2.13
N HIS A 22 1.24 -12.52 -2.36
CA HIS A 22 2.32 -13.25 -1.71
C HIS A 22 2.31 -12.92 -0.22
N HIS A 23 2.57 -13.91 0.63
CA HIS A 23 2.61 -13.71 2.07
C HIS A 23 3.99 -14.07 2.61
N SER A 24 4.51 -13.25 3.53
CA SER A 24 5.73 -13.53 4.28
C SER A 24 5.40 -13.58 5.78
N TYR A 25 5.98 -14.50 6.52
CA TYR A 25 5.80 -14.57 7.97
C TYR A 25 6.79 -13.62 8.66
N ASP A 26 6.30 -12.80 9.58
CA ASP A 26 7.17 -12.02 10.48
C ASP A 26 7.57 -12.86 11.71
N TYR A 27 8.59 -12.42 12.45
CA TYR A 27 9.09 -13.03 13.69
C TYR A 27 8.02 -13.20 14.78
N GLY A 28 6.89 -12.48 14.68
CA GLY A 28 5.71 -12.63 15.55
C GLY A 28 4.66 -13.65 15.07
N GLY A 29 4.91 -14.38 13.97
CA GLY A 29 3.98 -15.39 13.44
C GLY A 29 2.79 -14.84 12.66
N GLN A 30 2.64 -13.51 12.53
CA GLN A 30 1.62 -12.89 11.70
C GLN A 30 2.03 -12.96 10.22
N ARG A 31 1.03 -13.24 9.37
CA ARG A 31 1.20 -13.32 7.93
C ARG A 31 1.20 -11.91 7.35
N LYS A 32 2.39 -11.35 7.07
CA LYS A 32 2.52 -10.05 6.40
C LYS A 32 2.16 -10.20 4.93
N ILE A 33 1.43 -9.22 4.40
CA ILE A 33 1.09 -9.15 2.99
C ILE A 33 2.34 -8.67 2.23
N GLY A 34 2.80 -9.46 1.26
CA GLY A 34 4.02 -9.21 0.50
C GLY A 34 3.95 -7.99 -0.41
N SER A 35 2.76 -7.49 -0.72
CA SER A 35 2.59 -6.19 -1.39
C SER A 35 2.66 -5.00 -0.43
N PHE A 36 2.68 -5.23 0.89
CA PHE A 36 2.81 -4.17 1.88
C PHE A 36 4.27 -3.72 2.00
N LYS A 37 4.59 -2.63 1.30
CA LYS A 37 5.93 -2.03 1.19
C LYS A 37 6.23 -0.95 2.24
N TRP A 38 5.29 -0.70 3.14
CA TRP A 38 5.33 0.42 4.06
C TRP A 38 6.02 0.00 5.36
N GLU A 39 6.93 0.84 5.85
CA GLU A 39 7.62 0.68 7.13
C GLU A 39 7.63 2.03 7.83
N ARG A 40 7.53 2.02 9.16
CA ARG A 40 7.48 3.27 9.94
C ARG A 40 8.74 4.09 9.64
N PRO A 41 8.64 5.26 8.98
CA PRO A 41 9.81 6.03 8.57
C PRO A 41 10.37 6.88 9.71
N PHE A 42 9.66 6.93 10.85
CA PHE A 42 9.99 7.74 12.01
C PHE A 42 10.65 6.92 13.12
N PRO A 43 11.73 7.43 13.71
CA PRO A 43 12.21 6.99 15.02
C PRO A 43 11.10 6.98 16.09
N TYR A 44 11.28 6.18 17.14
CA TYR A 44 10.31 6.12 18.26
C TYR A 44 10.35 7.36 19.16
N ASP A 45 11.39 8.19 19.03
CA ASP A 45 11.60 9.41 19.82
C ASP A 45 11.08 10.68 19.12
N ASP A 46 10.30 10.52 18.04
CA ASP A 46 9.76 11.61 17.21
C ASP A 46 10.82 12.54 16.58
N SER A 47 12.09 12.13 16.58
CA SER A 47 13.15 12.86 15.88
C SER A 47 12.96 12.77 14.36
N PRO A 48 13.42 13.78 13.58
CA PRO A 48 13.46 13.68 12.13
C PRO A 48 14.18 12.42 11.67
N PRO A 49 13.80 11.82 10.52
CA PRO A 49 14.54 10.70 9.96
C PRO A 49 16.04 11.03 9.85
N LEU A 50 16.89 10.03 10.11
CA LEU A 50 18.33 10.22 10.12
C LEU A 50 18.81 10.89 8.81
N ASN A 51 19.70 11.87 8.94
CA ASN A 51 20.26 12.64 7.82
C ASN A 51 19.26 13.51 7.03
N MET A 52 18.05 13.74 7.56
CA MET A 52 17.01 14.56 6.93
C MET A 52 16.63 15.76 7.78
N ASP A 53 16.39 16.89 7.12
CA ASP A 53 15.76 18.07 7.68
C ASP A 53 14.26 18.03 7.40
N THR A 54 13.46 18.16 8.46
CA THR A 54 12.03 18.38 8.35
C THR A 54 11.77 19.83 7.95
N LYS A 55 11.17 20.04 6.77
CA LYS A 55 10.69 21.36 6.34
C LYS A 55 9.26 21.62 6.81
N CYS A 56 8.47 20.55 6.90
CA CYS A 56 7.07 20.61 7.27
C CYS A 56 6.68 19.41 8.11
N GLU A 57 5.84 19.64 9.10
CA GLU A 57 5.24 18.61 9.94
C GLU A 57 3.75 18.89 10.06
N VAL A 58 2.93 17.87 9.79
CA VAL A 58 1.48 17.98 9.86
C VAL A 58 0.94 16.73 10.53
N GLU A 59 0.09 16.91 11.53
CA GLU A 59 -0.64 15.83 12.20
C GLU A 59 -2.13 16.15 12.20
N LYS A 60 -2.96 15.16 11.85
CA LYS A 60 -4.42 15.25 11.98
C LYS A 60 -5.00 13.97 12.56
N SER A 61 -6.11 14.13 13.28
CA SER A 61 -6.90 13.05 13.85
C SER A 61 -8.20 12.87 13.08
N PHE A 62 -8.60 11.62 12.89
CA PHE A 62 -9.82 11.22 12.21
C PHE A 62 -10.60 10.24 13.08
N LYS A 63 -11.93 10.28 12.96
CA LYS A 63 -12.85 9.37 13.62
C LYS A 63 -13.39 8.38 12.61
N ALA A 64 -13.49 7.12 12.99
CA ALA A 64 -14.08 6.07 12.18
C ALA A 64 -14.66 4.98 13.09
N GLU A 65 -15.39 4.04 12.51
CA GLU A 65 -15.77 2.80 13.16
C GLU A 65 -14.89 1.66 12.67
N GLN A 66 -14.32 0.88 13.59
CA GLN A 66 -13.56 -0.32 13.27
C GLN A 66 -14.42 -1.57 13.47
N TRP A 67 -14.57 -2.34 12.39
CA TRP A 67 -15.33 -3.58 12.34
C TRP A 67 -14.40 -4.76 12.07
N LYS A 68 -14.58 -5.88 12.79
CA LYS A 68 -13.93 -7.15 12.45
C LYS A 68 -14.89 -8.07 11.71
N LEU A 69 -14.36 -8.97 10.88
CA LEU A 69 -15.22 -9.93 10.17
C LEU A 69 -16.04 -10.80 11.13
N ARG A 70 -15.45 -11.20 12.27
CA ARG A 70 -16.18 -11.94 13.32
C ARG A 70 -17.37 -11.18 13.91
N ASP A 71 -17.34 -9.85 13.88
CA ASP A 71 -18.42 -9.01 14.40
C ASP A 71 -19.66 -9.05 13.49
N LEU A 72 -19.52 -9.53 12.25
CA LEU A 72 -20.61 -9.63 11.28
C LEU A 72 -21.52 -10.84 11.51
N GLN A 73 -21.17 -11.74 12.43
CA GLN A 73 -22.02 -12.88 12.79
C GLN A 73 -23.26 -12.45 13.61
N ALA A 74 -23.23 -11.26 14.22
CA ALA A 74 -24.41 -10.58 14.76
C ALA A 74 -25.08 -9.73 13.68
N PRO A 75 -26.39 -9.43 13.74
CA PRO A 75 -27.06 -8.59 12.75
C PRO A 75 -26.46 -7.18 12.75
N SER A 76 -25.49 -6.97 11.86
CA SER A 76 -24.84 -5.68 11.62
C SER A 76 -25.41 -5.07 10.34
N PRO A 77 -25.76 -3.77 10.35
CA PRO A 77 -26.22 -3.08 9.15
C PRO A 77 -25.16 -3.11 8.03
N TRP A 78 -23.87 -3.22 8.37
CA TRP A 78 -22.76 -3.15 7.44
C TRP A 78 -22.30 -4.50 6.90
N ALA A 79 -22.83 -5.63 7.41
CA ALA A 79 -22.40 -6.96 6.97
C ALA A 79 -22.49 -7.16 5.45
N PRO A 80 -23.60 -6.79 4.76
CA PRO A 80 -23.70 -6.94 3.30
C PRO A 80 -22.66 -6.09 2.55
N ALA A 81 -22.32 -4.91 3.06
CA ALA A 81 -21.34 -4.01 2.45
C ALA A 81 -19.93 -4.60 2.51
N ILE A 82 -19.55 -5.10 3.69
CA ILE A 82 -18.23 -5.71 3.92
C ILE A 82 -18.08 -7.00 3.13
N GLU A 83 -19.11 -7.86 3.08
CA GLU A 83 -19.10 -9.07 2.25
C GLU A 83 -18.96 -8.73 0.76
N THR A 84 -19.68 -7.71 0.27
CA THR A 84 -19.58 -7.25 -1.13
C THR A 84 -18.18 -6.72 -1.43
N PHE A 85 -17.61 -5.91 -0.54
CA PHE A 85 -16.27 -5.36 -0.67
C PHE A 85 -15.19 -6.46 -0.75
N LEU A 86 -15.29 -7.47 0.12
CA LEU A 86 -14.38 -8.62 0.13
C LEU A 86 -14.58 -9.59 -1.03
N GLY A 87 -15.82 -9.73 -1.52
CA GLY A 87 -16.11 -10.59 -2.66
C GLY A 87 -15.43 -10.12 -3.94
N TRP A 88 -15.12 -8.83 -4.06
CA TRP A 88 -14.49 -8.27 -5.25
C TRP A 88 -12.96 -8.29 -5.16
N HIS A 89 -12.38 -8.17 -3.96
CA HIS A 89 -10.98 -7.77 -3.82
C HIS A 89 -10.24 -8.46 -2.68
N PRO A 90 -8.92 -8.71 -2.84
CA PRO A 90 -8.11 -9.27 -1.77
C PRO A 90 -7.98 -8.25 -0.62
N TYR A 91 -7.95 -8.75 0.61
CA TYR A 91 -7.67 -7.95 1.79
C TYR A 91 -6.23 -7.40 1.73
N VAL A 92 -6.08 -6.07 1.82
CA VAL A 92 -4.79 -5.38 1.66
C VAL A 92 -3.97 -5.23 2.93
N GLY A 93 -4.58 -5.53 4.08
CA GLY A 93 -3.89 -5.60 5.37
C GLY A 93 -4.51 -4.75 6.47
N SER A 94 -4.16 -5.11 7.70
CA SER A 94 -4.41 -4.31 8.90
C SER A 94 -3.47 -3.09 8.96
N TRP A 95 -3.47 -2.37 10.07
CA TRP A 95 -2.62 -1.19 10.31
C TRP A 95 -1.14 -1.44 10.03
N GLU A 96 -0.63 -2.65 10.26
CA GLU A 96 0.78 -3.03 10.04
C GLU A 96 0.98 -3.84 8.75
N GLY A 97 -0.03 -3.90 7.88
CA GLY A 97 0.04 -4.68 6.64
C GLY A 97 -0.01 -6.20 6.84
N ALA A 98 -0.55 -6.65 7.98
CA ALA A 98 -0.76 -8.06 8.23
C ALA A 98 -2.12 -8.53 7.66
N ASP A 99 -2.16 -9.75 7.17
CA ASP A 99 -3.38 -10.51 6.91
C ASP A 99 -3.61 -11.47 8.09
N PRO A 100 -4.35 -11.06 9.13
CA PRO A 100 -4.74 -11.98 10.19
C PRO A 100 -5.70 -13.03 9.64
N ASP A 101 -6.03 -14.03 10.47
CA ASP A 101 -7.07 -15.00 10.13
C ASP A 101 -8.37 -14.27 9.71
N ALA A 102 -9.14 -14.88 8.81
CA ALA A 102 -10.27 -14.22 8.14
C ALA A 102 -11.20 -13.48 9.12
N ASP A 103 -11.51 -14.10 10.26
CA ASP A 103 -12.38 -13.59 11.33
C ASP A 103 -11.82 -12.33 12.04
N GLU A 104 -10.50 -12.17 12.05
CA GLU A 104 -9.79 -11.08 12.71
C GLU A 104 -9.41 -9.94 11.76
N ARG A 105 -9.77 -10.04 10.47
CA ARG A 105 -9.58 -8.96 9.50
C ARG A 105 -10.40 -7.73 9.90
N GLU A 106 -9.77 -6.57 9.78
CA GLU A 106 -10.28 -5.29 10.28
C GLU A 106 -10.65 -4.38 9.12
N PHE A 107 -11.78 -3.69 9.26
CA PHE A 107 -12.27 -2.73 8.29
C PHE A 107 -12.65 -1.44 9.00
N LEU A 108 -12.42 -0.33 8.32
CA LEU A 108 -12.79 0.99 8.79
C LEU A 108 -13.95 1.49 7.96
N ILE A 109 -14.98 1.97 8.66
CA ILE A 109 -16.11 2.68 8.08
C ILE A 109 -16.01 4.12 8.54
N MET A 110 -16.05 5.05 7.60
CA MET A 110 -15.97 6.47 7.88
C MET A 110 -17.05 7.22 7.13
N GLU A 111 -17.63 8.22 7.80
CA GLU A 111 -18.56 9.15 7.19
C GLU A 111 -17.90 9.86 6.01
N TRP A 112 -18.57 9.88 4.84
CA TRP A 112 -17.99 10.49 3.64
C TRP A 112 -17.72 12.00 3.83
N THR A 113 -18.52 12.65 4.66
CA THR A 113 -18.35 14.06 5.03
C THR A 113 -17.08 14.31 5.85
N ASP A 114 -16.66 13.35 6.68
CA ASP A 114 -15.45 13.43 7.50
C ASP A 114 -14.17 13.13 6.70
N VAL A 115 -14.29 12.58 5.49
CA VAL A 115 -13.16 12.32 4.59
C VAL A 115 -12.63 13.65 4.01
N PRO A 116 -11.32 13.93 4.09
CA PRO A 116 -10.72 15.12 3.47
C PRO A 116 -11.03 15.21 1.97
N THR A 117 -11.23 16.41 1.46
CA THR A 117 -11.62 16.61 0.05
C THR A 117 -10.61 16.02 -0.94
N PRO A 118 -9.29 16.19 -0.77
CA PRO A 118 -8.31 15.55 -1.67
C PRO A 118 -8.39 14.03 -1.69
N VAL A 119 -8.77 13.40 -0.57
CA VAL A 119 -8.96 11.96 -0.49
C VAL A 119 -10.23 11.56 -1.26
N ARG A 120 -11.33 12.30 -1.08
CA ARG A 120 -12.58 12.06 -1.83
C ARG A 120 -12.35 12.17 -3.34
N ASP A 121 -11.73 13.25 -3.78
CA ASP A 121 -11.44 13.51 -5.20
C ASP A 121 -10.57 12.39 -5.79
N TRP A 122 -9.54 11.96 -5.06
CA TRP A 122 -8.69 10.85 -5.49
C TRP A 122 -9.47 9.54 -5.61
N ILE A 123 -10.32 9.21 -4.62
CA ILE A 123 -11.14 7.98 -4.65
C ILE A 123 -12.09 8.03 -5.86
N GLU A 124 -12.79 9.14 -6.07
CA GLU A 124 -13.71 9.31 -7.20
C GLU A 124 -12.97 9.21 -8.55
N GLU A 125 -11.77 9.79 -8.66
CA GLU A 125 -10.93 9.66 -9.86
C GLU A 125 -10.52 8.20 -10.13
N GLN A 126 -10.15 7.45 -9.07
CA GLN A 126 -9.84 6.03 -9.23
C GLN A 126 -11.07 5.25 -9.73
N HIS A 127 -12.24 5.53 -9.17
CA HIS A 127 -13.51 4.89 -9.57
C HIS A 127 -13.97 5.29 -10.98
N ALA A 128 -13.71 6.53 -11.42
CA ALA A 128 -13.99 6.95 -12.79
C ALA A 128 -13.10 6.21 -13.80
N ASN A 129 -11.86 5.90 -13.42
CA ASN A 129 -10.85 5.26 -14.27
C ASN A 129 -10.71 3.75 -14.00
N LYS A 130 -11.80 3.03 -13.68
CA LYS A 130 -11.78 1.59 -13.36
C LYS A 130 -11.12 0.69 -14.38
N ASP A 131 -11.21 1.04 -15.67
CA ASP A 131 -10.65 0.25 -16.77
C ASP A 131 -9.12 0.40 -16.90
N ASN A 132 -8.51 1.35 -16.18
CA ASN A 132 -7.07 1.49 -16.13
C ASN A 132 -6.45 0.40 -15.25
N LEU A 133 -5.48 -0.35 -15.80
CA LEU A 133 -4.76 -1.41 -15.08
C LEU A 133 -4.04 -0.91 -13.81
N ASN A 134 -3.71 0.38 -13.74
CA ASN A 134 -3.10 1.01 -12.57
C ASN A 134 -4.12 1.59 -11.58
N SER A 135 -5.42 1.53 -11.90
CA SER A 135 -6.46 2.05 -11.01
C SER A 135 -6.53 1.22 -9.74
N ARG A 136 -6.62 1.94 -8.63
CA ARG A 136 -6.72 1.37 -7.28
C ARG A 136 -8.11 1.57 -6.70
N TRP A 137 -9.12 1.69 -7.57
CA TRP A 137 -10.53 1.88 -7.21
C TRP A 137 -11.03 0.87 -6.17
N TRP A 138 -10.44 -0.33 -6.18
CA TRP A 138 -10.76 -1.44 -5.32
C TRP A 138 -10.30 -1.28 -3.85
N LEU A 139 -9.48 -0.28 -3.55
CA LEU A 139 -8.99 -0.02 -2.19
C LEU A 139 -10.06 0.60 -1.27
N PHE A 140 -10.99 1.36 -1.83
CA PHE A 140 -12.01 2.11 -1.09
C PHE A 140 -13.38 1.83 -1.72
N GLY A 141 -14.27 1.22 -0.94
CA GLY A 141 -15.66 1.05 -1.33
C GLY A 141 -16.49 2.23 -0.82
N ILE A 142 -17.33 2.79 -1.68
CA ILE A 142 -18.30 3.83 -1.29
C ILE A 142 -19.66 3.14 -1.17
N PHE A 143 -20.38 3.39 -0.08
CA PHE A 143 -21.66 2.77 0.20
C PHE A 143 -22.67 3.81 0.69
N GLU A 144 -23.93 3.61 0.36
CA GLU A 144 -25.02 4.40 0.94
C GLU A 144 -25.39 3.85 2.32
N LYS A 145 -25.69 4.74 3.27
CA LYS A 145 -26.15 4.34 4.59
C LYS A 145 -27.46 3.56 4.47
N PRO A 146 -27.62 2.47 5.24
CA PRO A 146 -28.89 1.76 5.27
C PRO A 146 -29.95 2.66 5.93
N SER A 147 -31.04 2.92 5.21
CA SER A 147 -32.28 3.45 5.79
C SER A 147 -32.97 2.32 6.59
N GLU A 148 -33.82 2.64 7.58
CA GLU A 148 -34.48 1.62 8.41
C GLU A 148 -35.21 0.56 7.55
N GLY A 149 -34.64 -0.65 7.49
CA GLY A 149 -35.19 -1.80 6.77
C GLY A 149 -34.69 -2.03 5.34
N GLU A 150 -33.81 -1.17 4.79
CA GLU A 150 -33.24 -1.33 3.45
C GLU A 150 -31.84 -1.95 3.48
N LYS A 151 -31.49 -2.73 2.44
CA LYS A 151 -30.15 -3.32 2.31
C LYS A 151 -29.16 -2.25 1.84
N VAL A 152 -27.92 -2.31 2.34
CA VAL A 152 -26.85 -1.42 1.91
C VAL A 152 -26.59 -1.56 0.40
N VAL A 153 -26.68 -0.45 -0.32
CA VAL A 153 -26.38 -0.37 -1.76
C VAL A 153 -24.93 0.05 -1.95
N SER A 154 -24.18 -0.71 -2.76
CA SER A 154 -22.78 -0.41 -3.07
C SER A 154 -22.66 0.56 -4.25
N TRP A 155 -21.64 1.43 -4.19
CA TRP A 155 -21.24 2.31 -5.27
C TRP A 155 -19.91 1.85 -5.90
N PRO A 156 -19.74 1.99 -7.23
CA PRO A 156 -20.73 2.42 -8.20
C PRO A 156 -21.46 1.17 -8.68
N SER A 157 -22.70 1.03 -8.25
CA SER A 157 -23.65 0.23 -9.02
C SER A 157 -23.90 1.01 -10.32
N VAL A 158 -23.03 0.82 -11.32
CA VAL A 158 -23.29 1.12 -12.75
C VAL A 158 -24.44 0.23 -13.29
N ALA A 159 -25.29 -0.31 -12.41
CA ALA A 159 -26.40 -1.20 -12.72
C ALA A 159 -27.71 -0.81 -12.00
N VAL A 160 -27.87 0.45 -11.56
CA VAL A 160 -29.21 1.00 -11.28
C VAL A 160 -29.32 2.36 -11.96
N GLY A 161 -29.58 2.34 -13.27
CA GLY A 161 -29.73 3.52 -14.11
C GLY A 161 -30.97 4.39 -13.83
N ASP A 162 -31.39 4.58 -12.58
CA ASP A 162 -32.60 5.35 -12.25
C ASP A 162 -32.56 6.13 -10.91
N ARG A 163 -31.46 6.10 -10.14
CA ARG A 163 -31.34 6.91 -8.92
C ARG A 163 -30.27 8.00 -9.05
N PRO A 164 -30.58 9.26 -8.70
CA PRO A 164 -29.54 10.27 -8.56
C PRO A 164 -28.56 9.82 -7.47
N PRO A 165 -27.27 10.17 -7.59
CA PRO A 165 -26.29 9.80 -6.58
C PRO A 165 -26.73 10.35 -5.22
N ALA A 166 -26.73 9.51 -4.17
CA ALA A 166 -27.13 9.92 -2.82
C ALA A 166 -26.34 11.13 -2.34
N LYS A 167 -26.85 11.91 -1.39
CA LYS A 167 -26.10 13.04 -0.84
C LYS A 167 -24.86 12.55 -0.11
N ASP A 168 -23.83 13.38 -0.05
CA ASP A 168 -22.58 13.06 0.66
C ASP A 168 -22.82 12.68 2.13
N GLU A 169 -23.82 13.27 2.77
CA GLU A 169 -24.27 12.99 4.15
C GLU A 169 -24.81 11.56 4.34
N ASP A 170 -25.29 10.95 3.26
CA ASP A 170 -25.90 9.62 3.24
C ASP A 170 -24.89 8.55 2.77
N ARG A 171 -23.61 8.93 2.59
CA ARG A 171 -22.56 8.03 2.13
C ARG A 171 -21.54 7.75 3.21
N VAL A 172 -20.99 6.55 3.16
CA VAL A 172 -19.81 6.15 3.93
C VAL A 172 -18.75 5.57 3.00
N VAL A 173 -17.50 5.64 3.43
CA VAL A 173 -16.40 4.92 2.81
C VAL A 173 -16.00 3.75 3.71
N LEU A 174 -15.82 2.59 3.08
CA LEU A 174 -15.33 1.36 3.69
C LEU A 174 -13.97 1.03 3.09
N PHE A 175 -13.00 0.75 3.94
CA PHE A 175 -11.65 0.37 3.50
C PHE A 175 -10.92 -0.44 4.57
N ALA A 176 -9.93 -1.22 4.16
CA ALA A 176 -9.01 -1.86 5.11
C ALA A 176 -7.94 -0.83 5.54
N PRO A 177 -7.43 -0.85 6.80
CA PRO A 177 -6.48 0.14 7.27
C PRO A 177 -5.24 0.31 6.38
N ALA A 178 -4.70 -0.80 5.83
CA ALA A 178 -3.55 -0.75 4.94
C ALA A 178 -3.79 0.04 3.64
N ALA A 179 -5.05 0.20 3.20
CA ALA A 179 -5.40 0.94 1.98
C ALA A 179 -5.00 2.42 2.07
N MET A 180 -5.06 3.00 3.27
CA MET A 180 -4.71 4.40 3.50
C MET A 180 -3.26 4.70 3.14
N TYR A 181 -2.36 3.72 3.32
CA TYR A 181 -0.93 3.90 3.09
C TYR A 181 -0.60 4.32 1.67
N GLU A 182 -1.44 4.05 0.68
CA GLU A 182 -1.20 4.50 -0.69
C GLU A 182 -1.44 6.00 -0.89
N ILE A 183 -2.13 6.68 0.04
CA ILE A 183 -2.57 8.07 -0.09
C ILE A 183 -2.48 8.89 1.22
N LEU A 184 -1.74 8.45 2.23
CA LEU A 184 -1.66 9.11 3.55
C LEU A 184 -1.43 10.63 3.50
N PRO A 185 -0.58 11.18 2.61
CA PRO A 185 -0.39 12.63 2.53
C PRO A 185 -1.66 13.41 2.20
N LEU A 186 -2.55 12.86 1.37
CA LEU A 186 -3.81 13.50 0.99
C LEU A 186 -4.75 13.70 2.19
N TRP A 187 -4.65 12.83 3.20
CA TRP A 187 -5.45 12.94 4.41
C TRP A 187 -5.09 14.18 5.22
N VAL A 188 -3.81 14.52 5.27
CA VAL A 188 -3.31 15.57 6.17
C VAL A 188 -2.91 16.86 5.46
N GLY A 189 -2.58 16.80 4.16
CA GLY A 189 -1.96 17.90 3.41
C GLY A 189 -2.80 19.16 3.27
N GLN A 190 -4.12 19.04 3.15
CA GLN A 190 -5.01 20.19 2.94
C GLN A 190 -4.91 21.21 4.09
N GLY A 191 -4.63 22.48 3.78
CA GLY A 191 -4.50 23.56 4.76
C GLY A 191 -3.21 23.54 5.56
N SER A 192 -2.19 22.79 5.12
CA SER A 192 -0.85 22.81 5.72
C SER A 192 0.08 23.81 5.02
N GLU A 193 1.20 24.16 5.66
CA GLU A 193 2.20 25.07 5.08
C GLU A 193 2.85 24.53 3.80
N CYS A 194 2.79 23.21 3.58
CA CYS A 194 3.39 22.51 2.45
C CYS A 194 2.35 21.68 1.71
N GLU A 195 1.15 22.26 1.57
CA GLU A 195 0.01 21.62 0.91
C GLU A 195 0.37 21.14 -0.51
N GLU A 196 1.11 21.96 -1.29
CA GLU A 196 1.52 21.59 -2.65
C GLU A 196 2.41 20.33 -2.67
N GLU A 197 3.37 20.21 -1.76
CA GLU A 197 4.22 19.02 -1.62
C GLU A 197 3.42 17.81 -1.15
N MET A 198 2.52 18.00 -0.19
CA MET A 198 1.74 16.92 0.43
C MET A 198 0.67 16.36 -0.52
N LEU A 199 0.07 17.19 -1.36
CA LEU A 199 -0.93 16.75 -2.33
C LEU A 199 -0.30 16.08 -3.57
N ASP A 200 0.99 16.29 -3.81
CA ASP A 200 1.74 15.62 -4.86
C ASP A 200 2.19 14.20 -4.45
N LEU A 201 1.36 13.20 -4.76
CA LEU A 201 1.66 11.79 -4.51
C LEU A 201 2.93 11.28 -5.21
N THR A 202 3.50 11.99 -6.18
CA THR A 202 4.78 11.59 -6.79
C THR A 202 5.97 11.80 -5.85
N LYS A 203 5.85 12.75 -4.91
CA LYS A 203 6.82 12.99 -3.83
C LYS A 203 6.65 12.02 -2.68
N TYR A 204 5.49 11.37 -2.57
CA TYR A 204 5.20 10.44 -1.49
C TYR A 204 6.01 9.14 -1.61
N SER A 205 6.61 8.71 -0.51
CA SER A 205 7.45 7.52 -0.48
C SER A 205 7.36 6.78 0.86
N SER A 206 7.64 5.47 0.82
CA SER A 206 7.66 4.62 2.02
C SER A 206 8.90 4.80 2.88
N TYR A 207 9.93 5.48 2.38
CA TYR A 207 11.16 5.78 3.11
C TYR A 207 11.58 7.23 2.84
N ALA A 208 12.33 7.80 3.78
CA ALA A 208 12.81 9.17 3.65
C ALA A 208 13.90 9.27 2.56
N LYS A 209 13.70 10.18 1.61
CA LYS A 209 14.66 10.54 0.55
C LYS A 209 14.66 12.06 0.35
N ASP A 210 15.62 12.57 -0.41
CA ASP A 210 15.68 14.00 -0.70
C ASP A 210 14.39 14.50 -1.39
N HIS A 211 13.89 15.66 -0.95
CA HIS A 211 12.63 16.27 -1.39
C HIS A 211 11.43 15.31 -1.44
N SER A 212 11.20 14.55 -0.38
CA SER A 212 10.08 13.59 -0.32
C SER A 212 9.09 13.88 0.80
N VAL A 213 7.89 13.37 0.60
CA VAL A 213 6.86 13.30 1.62
C VAL A 213 6.83 11.89 2.18
N ILE A 214 6.82 11.81 3.51
CA ILE A 214 6.65 10.57 4.25
C ILE A 214 5.49 10.73 5.21
N ALA A 215 4.69 9.69 5.37
CA ALA A 215 3.51 9.75 6.23
C ALA A 215 3.27 8.39 6.91
N TRP A 216 2.72 8.44 8.12
CA TRP A 216 2.45 7.24 8.92
C TRP A 216 1.27 7.45 9.88
N PRO A 217 0.42 6.44 10.11
CA PRO A 217 -0.52 6.42 11.23
C PRO A 217 0.23 6.21 12.54
N ILE A 218 0.35 7.24 13.38
CA ILE A 218 1.17 7.15 14.61
C ILE A 218 0.42 6.51 15.76
N LYS A 219 -0.90 6.78 15.84
CA LYS A 219 -1.74 6.27 16.92
C LYS A 219 -3.08 5.85 16.33
N HIS A 220 -3.59 4.74 16.79
CA HIS A 220 -4.99 4.36 16.60
C HIS A 220 -5.49 3.79 17.92
N GLN A 221 -6.72 4.14 18.27
CA GLN A 221 -7.38 3.59 19.44
C GLN A 221 -7.83 2.16 19.16
N ILE A 222 -7.69 1.27 20.15
CA ILE A 222 -8.29 -0.06 20.09
C ILE A 222 -9.77 0.11 20.46
N PRO A 223 -10.71 -0.33 19.61
CA PRO A 223 -12.14 -0.20 19.88
C PRO A 223 -12.53 -0.97 21.15
N ASP A 224 -13.47 -0.41 21.91
CA ASP A 224 -13.99 -1.04 23.13
C ASP A 224 -15.04 -2.10 22.79
N THR A 225 -14.53 -3.24 22.33
CA THR A 225 -15.34 -4.41 21.95
C THR A 225 -16.16 -4.97 23.10
N LYS A 226 -15.74 -4.76 24.36
CA LYS A 226 -16.45 -5.26 25.55
C LYS A 226 -17.77 -4.55 25.77
N HIS A 227 -17.84 -3.27 25.44
CA HIS A 227 -19.05 -2.45 25.55
C HIS A 227 -19.76 -2.27 24.20
N GLY A 228 -19.35 -3.04 23.18
CA GLY A 228 -19.94 -3.00 21.84
C GLY A 228 -19.64 -1.71 21.06
N LYS A 229 -18.74 -0.84 21.56
CA LYS A 229 -18.36 0.39 20.88
C LYS A 229 -17.34 0.09 19.80
N LYS A 230 -17.63 0.53 18.58
CA LYS A 230 -16.77 0.36 17.41
C LYS A 230 -16.03 1.64 17.03
N ASP A 231 -16.34 2.75 17.70
CA ASP A 231 -15.67 4.04 17.48
C ASP A 231 -14.17 3.94 17.77
N ILE A 232 -13.39 4.43 16.81
CA ILE A 232 -11.95 4.61 16.93
C ILE A 232 -11.58 6.03 16.52
N THR A 233 -10.48 6.50 17.09
CA THR A 233 -9.76 7.68 16.60
C THR A 233 -8.38 7.24 16.15
N PHE A 234 -7.95 7.69 14.98
CA PHE A 234 -6.59 7.48 14.50
C PHE A 234 -5.93 8.80 14.08
N ASN A 235 -4.63 8.88 14.29
CA ASN A 235 -3.81 10.03 14.00
C ASN A 235 -2.85 9.70 12.87
N ILE A 236 -2.86 10.53 11.84
CA ILE A 236 -1.90 10.46 10.75
C ILE A 236 -0.94 11.63 10.90
N LYS A 237 0.35 11.35 10.76
CA LYS A 237 1.38 12.37 10.70
C LYS A 237 2.12 12.26 9.37
N ALA A 238 2.40 13.41 8.76
CA ALA A 238 3.22 13.50 7.58
C ALA A 238 4.31 14.55 7.73
N TYR A 239 5.41 14.32 7.04
CA TYR A 239 6.53 15.23 6.98
C TYR A 239 6.94 15.44 5.54
N TYR A 240 7.30 16.68 5.23
CA TYR A 240 8.07 16.98 4.03
C TYR A 240 9.54 17.13 4.44
N VAL A 241 10.39 16.26 3.88
CA VAL A 241 11.78 16.11 4.28
C VAL A 241 12.74 16.41 3.13
N VAL A 242 13.88 16.99 3.48
CA VAL A 242 14.98 17.31 2.56
C VAL A 242 16.27 16.72 3.14
N GLU A 243 17.14 16.19 2.29
CA GLU A 243 18.41 15.62 2.74
C GLU A 243 19.33 16.72 3.29
N THR A 244 19.85 16.52 4.51
CA THR A 244 20.84 17.43 5.12
C THR A 244 22.14 17.43 4.30
N ASP A 245 22.92 18.50 4.40
CA ASP A 245 24.25 18.56 3.77
C ASP A 245 25.16 17.42 4.24
N HIS A 246 25.09 17.07 5.52
CA HIS A 246 25.81 15.94 6.09
C HIS A 246 25.33 14.60 5.50
N GLY A 247 24.01 14.43 5.38
CA GLY A 247 23.38 13.27 4.75
C GLY A 247 23.84 13.07 3.32
N ARG A 248 23.80 14.14 2.53
CA ARG A 248 24.26 14.18 1.14
C ARG A 248 25.73 13.79 1.03
N ALA A 249 26.59 14.39 1.86
CA ALA A 249 28.02 14.08 1.88
C ALA A 249 28.28 12.61 2.25
N TRP A 250 27.54 12.07 3.22
CA TRP A 250 27.63 10.67 3.63
C TRP A 250 27.21 9.73 2.50
N ARG A 251 26.08 9.99 1.84
CA ARG A 251 25.59 9.19 0.71
C ARG A 251 26.59 9.18 -0.45
N GLU A 252 27.10 10.35 -0.84
CA GLU A 252 28.12 10.44 -1.89
C GLU A 252 29.41 9.70 -1.54
N MET A 253 29.85 9.79 -0.27
CA MET A 253 31.01 9.04 0.22
C MET A 253 30.76 7.53 0.12
N TRP A 254 29.59 7.07 0.55
CA TRP A 254 29.21 5.67 0.54
C TRP A 254 29.07 5.11 -0.88
N GLU A 255 28.48 5.85 -1.81
CA GLU A 255 28.41 5.50 -3.23
C GLU A 255 29.81 5.37 -3.87
N LYS A 256 30.72 6.30 -3.57
CA LYS A 256 32.12 6.24 -4.02
C LYS A 256 32.82 5.01 -3.43
N LEU A 257 32.63 4.74 -2.13
CA LEU A 257 33.19 3.57 -1.46
C LEU A 257 32.68 2.28 -2.09
N HIS A 258 31.37 2.10 -2.23
CA HIS A 258 30.78 0.90 -2.85
C HIS A 258 31.23 0.68 -4.30
N THR A 259 31.33 1.77 -5.06
CA THR A 259 31.88 1.70 -6.42
C THR A 259 33.34 1.25 -6.41
N SER A 260 34.14 1.72 -5.45
CA SER A 260 35.55 1.34 -5.31
C SER A 260 35.70 -0.13 -4.89
N VAL A 261 34.89 -0.61 -3.94
CA VAL A 261 34.85 -2.00 -3.47
C VAL A 261 34.47 -2.92 -4.62
N ARG A 262 33.39 -2.64 -5.35
CA ARG A 262 32.98 -3.41 -6.54
C ARG A 262 34.07 -3.46 -7.60
N ARG A 263 34.84 -2.38 -7.77
CA ARG A 263 36.00 -2.35 -8.70
C ARG A 263 37.13 -3.23 -8.19
N GLN A 264 37.43 -3.22 -6.90
CA GLN A 264 38.46 -4.07 -6.29
C GLN A 264 38.08 -5.56 -6.36
N GLU A 265 36.84 -5.93 -6.03
CA GLU A 265 36.33 -7.30 -6.16
C GLU A 265 36.46 -7.80 -7.61
N ARG A 266 36.12 -6.96 -8.59
CA ARG A 266 36.29 -7.28 -10.02
C ARG A 266 37.76 -7.47 -10.40
N LYS A 267 38.69 -6.71 -9.80
CA LYS A 267 40.13 -6.87 -10.03
C LYS A 267 40.66 -8.16 -9.41
N GLN A 268 40.33 -8.43 -8.15
CA GLN A 268 40.70 -9.66 -7.46
C GLN A 268 40.20 -10.89 -8.21
N LYS A 269 38.92 -10.92 -8.61
CA LYS A 269 38.35 -12.02 -9.40
C LYS A 269 39.04 -12.22 -10.75
N ARG A 270 39.56 -11.15 -11.38
CA ARG A 270 40.36 -11.25 -12.62
C ARG A 270 41.75 -11.80 -12.34
N GLU A 271 42.39 -11.38 -11.26
CA GLU A 271 43.70 -11.88 -10.85
C GLU A 271 43.65 -13.35 -10.45
N GLU A 272 42.63 -13.78 -9.70
CA GLU A 272 42.37 -15.18 -9.36
C GLU A 272 42.18 -16.03 -10.62
N ARG A 273 41.36 -15.57 -11.59
CA ARG A 273 41.20 -16.26 -12.88
C ARG A 273 42.52 -16.38 -13.65
N ARG A 274 43.36 -15.35 -13.61
CA ARG A 274 44.66 -15.36 -14.26
C ARG A 274 45.63 -16.33 -13.57
N ARG A 275 45.65 -16.35 -12.24
CA ARG A 275 46.44 -17.31 -11.45
C ARG A 275 45.98 -18.74 -11.70
N ALA A 276 44.69 -19.02 -11.61
CA ALA A 276 44.13 -20.34 -11.91
C ALA A 276 44.45 -20.82 -13.34
N LYS A 277 44.44 -19.90 -14.33
CA LYS A 277 44.87 -20.24 -15.69
C LYS A 277 46.36 -20.60 -15.74
N LEU A 278 47.22 -19.81 -15.09
CA LEU A 278 48.65 -20.12 -15.00
C LEU A 278 48.90 -21.46 -14.32
N ASP A 279 48.19 -21.76 -13.23
CA ASP A 279 48.33 -23.03 -12.50
C ASP A 279 47.95 -24.22 -13.40
N VAL A 280 46.84 -24.13 -14.15
CA VAL A 280 46.41 -25.15 -15.13
C VAL A 280 47.44 -25.32 -16.26
N ASP A 281 47.95 -24.21 -16.81
CA ASP A 281 48.95 -24.26 -17.88
C ASP A 281 50.25 -24.93 -17.37
N THR A 282 50.66 -24.66 -16.13
CA THR A 282 51.85 -25.24 -15.49
C THR A 282 51.67 -26.73 -15.21
N GLU A 283 50.52 -27.15 -14.68
CA GLU A 283 50.20 -28.57 -14.46
C GLU A 283 50.10 -29.35 -15.77
N SER A 284 49.59 -28.74 -16.84
CA SER A 284 49.53 -29.39 -18.16
C SER A 284 50.91 -29.62 -18.76
N HIS A 285 51.83 -28.66 -18.59
CA HIS A 285 53.19 -28.78 -19.09
C HIS A 285 53.99 -29.89 -18.38
N VAL A 286 53.82 -30.03 -17.06
CA VAL A 286 54.44 -31.11 -16.28
C VAL A 286 53.94 -32.50 -16.70
N ARG A 287 52.70 -32.59 -17.22
CA ARG A 287 52.09 -33.85 -17.66
C ARG A 287 52.58 -34.32 -19.04
N ASP A 288 52.97 -33.39 -19.91
CA ASP A 288 53.49 -33.70 -21.26
C ASP A 288 54.99 -34.05 -21.26
N GLU A 289 55.72 -33.80 -20.15
CA GLU A 289 57.15 -34.13 -19.99
C GLU A 289 57.43 -35.49 -19.32
N LEU A 290 56.38 -36.24 -18.96
CA LEU A 290 56.44 -37.60 -18.39
C LEU A 290 56.02 -38.68 -19.41
#